data_AF-A0AAN8UKU8-F1
#
_entry.id   AF-A0AAN8UKU8-F1
#
_cell.length_a   1.000
_cell.length_b   1.000
_cell.length_c   1.000
_cell.angle_alpha   90.00
_cell.angle_beta   90.00
_cell.angle_gamma   90.00
#
_symmetry.space_group_name_H-M   'P 1'
#
loop_
_entity.id
_entity.type
_entity.pdbx_description
1 polymer ?
#
loop_
_entity_poly.entity_id
_entity_poly.type
_entity_poly.pdbx_seq_one_letter_code
_entity_poly.pdbx_strand_id
1 'polypeptide(L)'
;MWIRVNFRISKSSEIPAVEVESPGCSYNPLFESHQDSLAHAVVKEMEKVYKGELGPEPVDDGDDDVKEENLDQHGDAEVEKEPDFLMLGCFNFLPSKTKRVTRVELNRRARRNKMLKAKVEARKLKELSKEIDRILQEIAEEEKE
;
A
#
# COMPACT_ATOMS: atom_id res chain seq x y z
N MET A 1 -11.10 26.52 -73.63
CA MET A 1 -12.35 26.48 -72.84
C MET A 1 -12.10 25.54 -71.67
N TRP A 2 -11.94 26.05 -70.45
CA TRP A 2 -11.52 25.23 -69.29
C TRP A 2 -12.77 24.84 -68.48
N ILE A 3 -13.02 23.54 -68.33
CA ILE A 3 -14.17 23.02 -67.59
C ILE A 3 -13.77 22.95 -66.12
N ARG A 4 -14.50 23.68 -65.27
CA ARG A 4 -14.33 23.66 -63.82
C ARG A 4 -15.16 22.52 -63.24
N VAL A 5 -14.49 21.48 -62.74
CA VAL A 5 -15.15 20.35 -62.07
C VAL A 5 -15.37 20.72 -60.61
N ASN A 6 -16.63 20.84 -60.20
CA ASN A 6 -17.00 21.09 -58.81
C ASN A 6 -17.03 19.76 -58.04
N PHE A 7 -16.05 19.53 -57.18
CA PHE A 7 -16.06 18.41 -56.24
C PHE A 7 -17.00 18.77 -55.07
N ARG A 8 -18.15 18.09 -54.97
CA ARG A 8 -19.04 18.23 -53.80
C ARG A 8 -18.43 17.43 -52.65
N ILE A 9 -17.87 18.12 -51.66
CA ILE A 9 -17.47 17.53 -50.40
C ILE A 9 -18.77 17.22 -49.62
N SER A 10 -19.19 15.96 -49.60
CA SER A 10 -20.28 15.50 -48.75
C SER A 10 -19.86 15.56 -47.27
N LYS A 11 -20.81 15.88 -46.38
CA LYS A 11 -20.62 16.10 -44.92
C LYS A 11 -19.60 15.14 -44.29
N SER A 12 -18.66 15.69 -43.53
CA SER A 12 -17.75 14.90 -42.70
C SER A 12 -18.57 14.06 -41.71
N SER A 13 -18.46 12.74 -41.81
CA SER A 13 -18.94 11.83 -40.77
C SER A 13 -18.24 12.21 -39.47
N GLU A 14 -18.96 12.73 -38.47
CA GLU A 14 -18.44 12.91 -37.12
C GLU A 14 -18.30 11.52 -36.49
N ILE A 15 -17.10 10.94 -36.63
CA ILE A 15 -16.76 9.68 -35.97
C ILE A 15 -16.65 10.00 -34.48
N PRO A 16 -17.40 9.31 -33.59
CA PRO A 16 -17.27 9.52 -32.16
C PRO A 16 -15.84 9.21 -31.74
N ALA A 17 -15.28 10.07 -30.88
CA ALA A 17 -13.94 9.88 -30.36
C ALA A 17 -13.86 8.52 -29.66
N VAL A 18 -12.92 7.68 -30.10
CA VAL A 18 -12.63 6.41 -29.45
C VAL A 18 -12.07 6.72 -28.06
N GLU A 19 -12.73 6.18 -27.02
CA GLU A 19 -12.22 6.25 -25.65
C GLU A 19 -10.94 5.43 -25.56
N VAL A 20 -9.81 6.12 -25.46
CA VAL A 20 -8.50 5.50 -25.23
C VAL A 20 -8.20 5.58 -23.74
N GLU A 21 -7.99 4.43 -23.11
CA GLU A 21 -7.59 4.36 -21.72
C GLU A 21 -6.24 5.05 -21.50
N SER A 22 -6.07 5.66 -20.32
CA SER A 22 -4.82 6.31 -19.93
C SER A 22 -3.63 5.35 -20.02
N PRO A 23 -2.43 5.85 -20.37
CA PRO A 23 -1.22 5.05 -20.34
C PRO A 23 -1.00 4.50 -18.93
N GLY A 24 -0.84 3.18 -18.80
CA GLY A 24 -0.74 2.51 -17.50
C GLY A 24 -1.86 1.50 -17.21
N CYS A 25 -2.92 1.48 -18.01
CA CYS A 25 -4.05 0.54 -17.88
C CYS A 25 -3.93 -0.75 -18.70
N SER A 26 -2.83 -0.95 -19.42
CA SER A 26 -2.62 -2.20 -20.18
C SER A 26 -2.35 -3.39 -19.26
N TYR A 27 -2.41 -4.63 -19.78
CA TYR A 27 -2.14 -5.84 -18.99
C TYR A 27 -0.70 -5.91 -18.43
N ASN A 28 0.25 -5.26 -19.08
CA ASN A 28 1.66 -5.22 -18.65
C ASN A 28 2.24 -3.81 -18.82
N PRO A 29 1.82 -2.85 -17.99
CA PRO A 29 2.24 -1.47 -18.10
C PRO A 29 3.65 -1.28 -17.54
N LEU A 30 4.32 -0.20 -17.96
CA LEU A 30 5.52 0.25 -17.28
C LEU A 30 5.17 0.69 -15.86
N PHE A 31 6.09 0.49 -14.92
CA PHE A 31 5.86 0.74 -13.49
C PHE A 31 5.37 2.17 -13.23
N GLU A 32 6.06 3.17 -13.78
CA GLU A 32 5.71 4.58 -13.62
C GLU A 32 4.29 4.88 -14.12
N SER A 33 3.97 4.47 -15.35
CA SER A 33 2.64 4.69 -15.93
C SER A 33 1.53 4.05 -15.11
N HIS A 34 1.78 2.88 -14.51
CA HIS A 34 0.80 2.25 -13.62
C HIS A 34 0.60 3.04 -12.33
N GLN A 35 1.68 3.54 -11.72
CA GLN A 35 1.59 4.39 -10.52
C GLN A 35 0.84 5.69 -10.83
N ASP A 36 1.14 6.32 -11.96
CA ASP A 36 0.44 7.53 -12.40
C ASP A 36 -1.06 7.28 -12.58
N SER A 37 -1.43 6.15 -13.20
CA SER A 37 -2.84 5.77 -13.35
C SER A 37 -3.53 5.55 -12.00
N LEU A 38 -2.87 4.90 -11.04
CA LEU A 38 -3.40 4.71 -9.69
C LEU A 38 -3.55 6.04 -8.96
N ALA A 39 -2.57 6.94 -9.07
CA ALA A 39 -2.61 8.25 -8.44
C ALA A 39 -3.82 9.07 -8.93
N HIS A 40 -4.06 9.10 -10.25
CA HIS A 40 -5.24 9.77 -10.81
C HIS A 40 -6.55 9.18 -10.30
N ALA A 41 -6.65 7.84 -10.19
CA ALA A 41 -7.83 7.18 -9.66
C ALA A 41 -8.09 7.56 -8.19
N VAL A 42 -7.04 7.57 -7.36
CA VAL A 42 -7.13 7.97 -5.95
C VAL A 42 -7.56 9.43 -5.82
N VAL A 43 -6.98 10.35 -6.60
CA VAL A 43 -7.38 11.76 -6.59
C VAL A 43 -8.86 11.91 -6.91
N LYS A 44 -9.35 11.22 -7.94
CA LYS A 44 -10.77 11.26 -8.32
C LYS A 44 -11.70 10.75 -7.22
N GLU A 45 -11.31 9.69 -6.50
CA GLU A 45 -12.12 9.21 -5.37
C GLU A 45 -12.07 10.20 -4.20
N MET A 46 -10.91 10.77 -3.89
CA MET A 46 -10.79 11.79 -2.82
C MET A 46 -11.58 13.05 -3.15
N GLU A 47 -11.58 13.49 -4.41
CA GLU A 47 -12.43 14.60 -4.86
C GLU A 47 -13.92 14.32 -4.64
N LYS A 48 -14.39 13.08 -4.81
CA LYS A 48 -15.78 12.72 -4.52
C LYS A 48 -16.09 12.81 -3.03
N VAL A 49 -15.18 12.30 -2.19
CA VAL A 49 -15.30 12.38 -0.73
C VAL A 49 -15.37 13.85 -0.30
N TYR A 50 -14.44 14.69 -0.76
CA TYR A 50 -14.43 16.10 -0.43
C TYR A 50 -15.66 16.85 -0.94
N LYS A 51 -16.19 16.52 -2.13
CA LYS A 51 -17.43 17.13 -2.63
C LYS A 51 -18.64 16.75 -1.78
N GLY A 52 -18.69 15.53 -1.26
CA GLY A 52 -19.74 15.08 -0.34
C GLY A 52 -19.65 15.69 1.06
N GLU A 53 -18.43 16.00 1.54
CA GLU A 53 -18.21 16.50 2.89
C GLU A 53 -18.13 18.03 3.00
N LEU A 54 -17.66 18.74 1.96
CA LEU A 54 -17.47 20.20 1.95
C LEU A 54 -18.40 20.97 1.00
N GLY A 55 -19.13 20.29 0.12
CA GLY A 55 -20.05 20.97 -0.79
C GLY A 55 -21.31 21.42 -0.03
N PRO A 56 -21.78 22.68 -0.17
CA PRO A 56 -23.18 22.94 0.15
C PRO A 56 -24.04 22.03 -0.73
N GLU A 57 -25.10 21.46 -0.16
CA GLU A 57 -26.14 20.75 -0.92
C GLU A 57 -26.47 21.62 -2.14
N PRO A 58 -26.43 21.09 -3.37
CA PRO A 58 -26.73 21.87 -4.56
C PRO A 58 -28.08 22.54 -4.32
N VAL A 59 -28.07 23.87 -4.21
CA VAL A 59 -29.31 24.61 -4.06
C VAL A 59 -30.02 24.44 -5.39
N ASP A 60 -31.08 23.64 -5.41
CA ASP A 60 -31.97 23.58 -6.56
C ASP A 60 -32.49 25.00 -6.78
N ASP A 61 -32.03 25.63 -7.86
CA ASP A 61 -32.57 26.88 -8.34
C ASP A 61 -34.04 26.61 -8.69
N GLY A 62 -34.91 26.97 -7.75
CA GLY A 62 -36.22 26.38 -7.58
C GLY A 62 -37.12 26.40 -8.82
N ASP A 63 -37.82 25.29 -9.00
CA ASP A 63 -39.22 25.29 -9.39
C ASP A 63 -39.97 24.37 -8.41
N ASP A 64 -41.03 24.91 -7.83
CA ASP A 64 -41.88 24.35 -6.78
C ASP A 64 -42.31 22.89 -7.02
N ASP A 65 -42.16 22.01 -6.02
CA ASP A 65 -43.30 21.34 -5.39
C ASP A 65 -42.91 20.42 -4.22
N VAL A 66 -43.68 20.57 -3.15
CA VAL A 66 -43.59 19.95 -1.82
C VAL A 66 -43.65 18.41 -1.85
N LYS A 67 -42.80 17.73 -1.06
CA LYS A 67 -43.24 16.63 -0.16
C LYS A 67 -42.22 16.27 0.91
N GLU A 68 -42.53 16.74 2.11
CA GLU A 68 -42.00 16.28 3.39
C GLU A 68 -42.56 14.88 3.70
N GLU A 69 -41.70 13.86 3.81
CA GLU A 69 -42.02 12.67 4.61
C GLU A 69 -40.74 12.04 5.19
N ASN A 70 -40.73 11.96 6.52
CA ASN A 70 -39.72 11.44 7.42
C ASN A 70 -39.19 10.06 7.06
N LEU A 71 -37.91 9.81 7.33
CA LEU A 71 -37.43 8.49 7.76
C LEU A 71 -36.15 8.66 8.60
N ASP A 72 -36.34 8.73 9.92
CA ASP A 72 -35.30 8.50 10.90
C ASP A 72 -34.70 7.11 10.70
N GLN A 73 -33.38 7.02 10.54
CA GLN A 73 -32.64 5.78 10.81
C GLN A 73 -31.32 6.10 11.50
N HIS A 74 -31.36 5.93 12.84
CA HIS A 74 -30.19 5.72 13.68
C HIS A 74 -29.31 4.60 13.11
N GLY A 75 -28.06 4.94 12.80
CA GLY A 75 -26.99 3.99 12.51
C GLY A 75 -25.75 4.39 13.29
N ASP A 76 -25.73 4.03 14.57
CA ASP A 76 -24.50 3.99 15.37
C ASP A 76 -23.57 2.92 14.78
N ALA A 77 -22.41 3.36 14.31
CA ALA A 77 -21.28 2.49 14.03
C ALA A 77 -19.99 3.29 14.20
N GLU A 78 -19.58 3.43 15.46
CA GLU A 78 -18.16 3.52 15.80
C GLU A 78 -17.39 2.40 15.07
N VAL A 79 -16.58 2.77 14.08
CA VAL A 79 -15.39 2.02 13.71
C VAL A 79 -14.29 3.02 13.45
N GLU A 80 -13.65 3.44 14.55
CA GLU A 80 -12.27 3.92 14.49
C GLU A 80 -11.41 2.79 13.91
N LYS A 81 -11.01 2.94 12.66
CA LYS A 81 -9.82 2.27 12.15
C LYS A 81 -8.87 3.35 11.72
N GLU A 82 -7.97 3.68 12.63
CA GLU A 82 -6.73 4.37 12.30
C GLU A 82 -6.13 3.71 11.05
N PRO A 83 -5.92 4.45 9.95
CA PRO A 83 -5.01 3.97 8.93
C PRO A 83 -3.62 4.03 9.55
N ASP A 84 -3.01 2.86 9.74
CA ASP A 84 -1.59 2.72 10.08
C ASP A 84 -0.76 3.57 9.10
N PHE A 85 -0.48 4.80 9.53
CA PHE A 85 0.30 5.79 8.81
C PHE A 85 1.77 5.44 8.97
N LEU A 86 2.17 4.24 8.53
CA LEU A 86 3.57 3.88 8.46
C LEU A 86 4.07 4.10 7.04
N MET A 87 4.70 5.27 6.90
CA MET A 87 5.82 5.60 6.03
C MET A 87 5.49 6.44 4.79
N LEU A 88 4.96 7.63 5.04
CA LEU A 88 5.22 8.81 4.23
C LEU A 88 6.74 9.08 4.21
N GLY A 89 7.47 8.52 3.24
CA GLY A 89 8.91 8.83 3.09
C GLY A 89 9.82 7.77 2.47
N CYS A 90 9.38 6.94 1.53
CA CYS A 90 10.32 6.10 0.77
C CYS A 90 10.11 6.21 -0.74
N PHE A 91 10.52 7.36 -1.27
CA PHE A 91 10.98 7.53 -2.64
C PHE A 91 11.87 6.32 -3.04
N ASN A 92 11.54 5.61 -4.12
CA ASN A 92 12.38 4.64 -4.84
C ASN A 92 12.69 3.27 -4.19
N PHE A 93 11.74 2.59 -3.54
CA PHE A 93 11.85 1.14 -3.37
C PHE A 93 10.85 0.43 -4.28
N LEU A 94 11.24 0.16 -5.54
CA LEU A 94 10.91 -1.17 -6.05
C LEU A 94 11.37 -2.14 -4.94
N PRO A 95 10.56 -3.11 -4.49
CA PRO A 95 11.12 -4.19 -3.70
C PRO A 95 12.21 -4.77 -4.58
N SER A 96 13.47 -4.42 -4.27
CA SER A 96 14.62 -4.91 -5.03
C SER A 96 14.35 -6.38 -5.13
N LYS A 97 14.23 -6.90 -6.36
CA LYS A 97 13.82 -8.29 -6.59
C LYS A 97 14.97 -9.13 -6.05
N THR A 98 15.02 -9.30 -4.73
CA THR A 98 15.99 -10.11 -4.03
C THR A 98 15.80 -11.46 -4.66
N LYS A 99 16.90 -12.00 -5.20
CA LYS A 99 16.88 -13.27 -5.93
C LYS A 99 16.07 -14.25 -5.09
N ARG A 100 14.98 -14.78 -5.66
CA ARG A 100 14.11 -15.71 -4.93
C ARG A 100 14.98 -16.84 -4.43
N VAL A 101 15.15 -16.91 -3.12
CA VAL A 101 16.00 -17.90 -2.48
C VAL A 101 15.30 -19.24 -2.64
N THR A 102 16.02 -20.23 -3.15
CA THR A 102 15.42 -21.55 -3.36
C THR A 102 15.10 -22.20 -2.01
N ARG A 103 14.14 -23.14 -1.99
CA ARG A 103 13.80 -23.90 -0.78
C ARG A 103 15.02 -24.61 -0.18
N VAL A 104 15.97 -25.03 -1.01
CA VAL A 104 17.23 -25.66 -0.58
C VAL A 104 18.14 -24.67 0.15
N GLU A 105 18.30 -23.46 -0.37
CA GLU A 105 19.11 -22.42 0.25
C GLU A 105 18.52 -21.93 1.58
N LEU A 106 17.19 -21.83 1.68
CA LEU A 106 16.50 -21.54 2.95
C LEU A 106 16.83 -22.62 3.99
N ASN A 107 16.73 -23.90 3.62
CA ASN A 107 17.08 -25.02 4.49
C ASN A 107 18.56 -25.00 4.90
N ARG A 108 19.46 -24.64 3.98
CA ARG A 108 20.90 -24.51 4.27
C ARG A 108 21.16 -23.42 5.31
N ARG A 109 20.50 -22.27 5.17
CA ARG A 109 20.59 -21.16 6.13
C ARG A 109 20.02 -21.55 7.49
N ALA A 110 18.86 -22.20 7.52
CA ALA A 110 18.23 -22.66 8.75
C ALA A 110 19.13 -23.61 9.54
N ARG A 111 19.76 -24.59 8.87
CA ARG A 111 20.73 -25.51 9.49
C ARG A 111 21.93 -24.75 10.08
N ARG A 112 22.51 -23.81 9.31
CA ARG A 112 23.65 -23.00 9.78
C ARG A 112 23.28 -22.14 11.00
N ASN A 113 22.13 -21.47 10.95
CA ASN A 113 21.65 -20.63 12.05
C ASN A 113 21.38 -21.46 13.31
N LYS A 114 20.79 -22.65 13.18
CA LYS A 114 20.60 -23.58 14.30
C LYS A 114 21.92 -23.97 14.96
N MET A 115 22.94 -24.32 14.17
CA MET A 115 24.27 -24.65 14.71
C MET A 115 24.93 -23.46 15.40
N LEU A 116 24.79 -22.24 14.86
CA LEU A 116 25.36 -21.03 15.47
C LEU A 116 24.67 -20.72 16.80
N LYS A 117 23.34 -20.77 16.86
CA LYS A 117 22.57 -20.57 18.10
C LYS A 117 23.00 -21.57 19.18
N ALA A 118 23.05 -22.86 18.86
CA ALA A 118 23.50 -23.90 19.79
C ALA A 118 24.93 -23.66 20.30
N LYS A 119 25.85 -23.22 19.43
CA LYS A 119 27.23 -22.88 19.84
C LYS A 119 27.28 -21.68 20.79
N VAL A 120 26.47 -20.66 20.53
CA VAL A 120 26.39 -19.47 21.40
C VAL A 120 25.78 -19.84 22.75
N GLU A 121 24.69 -20.60 22.77
CA GLU A 121 24.06 -21.10 24.00
C GLU A 121 25.04 -21.95 24.82
N ALA A 122 25.80 -22.84 24.18
CA ALA A 122 26.82 -23.63 24.87
C ALA A 122 27.95 -22.78 25.48
N ARG A 123 28.32 -21.66 24.84
CA ARG A 123 29.30 -20.72 25.43
C ARG A 123 28.72 -20.00 26.63
N LYS A 124 27.50 -19.50 26.52
CA LYS A 124 26.78 -18.84 27.63
C LYS A 124 26.64 -19.78 28.83
N LEU A 125 26.25 -21.04 28.61
CA LEU A 125 26.16 -22.04 29.68
C LEU A 125 27.51 -22.30 30.35
N LYS A 126 28.61 -22.33 29.58
CA LYS A 126 29.96 -22.48 30.13
C LYS A 126 30.39 -21.25 30.94
N GLU A 127 30.03 -20.05 30.50
CA GLU A 127 30.29 -18.81 31.22
C GLU A 127 29.52 -18.79 32.55
N LEU A 128 28.22 -19.09 32.53
CA LEU A 128 27.39 -19.19 33.73
C LEU A 128 27.90 -20.27 34.70
N SER A 129 28.34 -21.43 34.19
CA SER A 129 28.92 -22.48 35.04
C SER A 129 30.15 -21.99 35.79
N LYS A 130 31.04 -21.27 35.11
CA LYS A 130 32.25 -20.71 35.75
C LYS A 130 31.92 -19.63 36.76
N GLU A 131 30.89 -18.84 36.51
CA GLU A 131 30.41 -17.81 37.44
C GLU A 131 29.84 -18.45 38.72
N ILE A 132 29.04 -19.50 38.58
CA ILE A 132 28.53 -20.29 39.72
C ILE A 132 29.70 -20.88 40.51
N ASP A 133 30.67 -21.51 39.84
CA ASP A 133 31.85 -22.08 40.51
C ASP A 133 32.63 -21.01 41.28
N ARG A 134 32.72 -19.78 40.74
CA ARG A 134 33.37 -18.64 41.39
C ARG A 134 32.64 -18.17 42.65
N ILE A 135 31.32 -18.03 42.58
CA ILE A 135 30.48 -17.62 43.73
C ILE A 135 30.54 -18.68 44.83
N LEU A 136 30.53 -19.97 44.47
CA LEU A 136 30.66 -21.05 45.46
C LEU A 136 32.00 -21.02 46.19
N GLN A 137 33.09 -20.64 45.50
CA GLN A 137 34.39 -20.44 46.13
C GLN A 137 34.36 -19.25 47.10
N GLU A 138 33.75 -18.13 46.69
CA GLU A 138 33.59 -16.93 47.52
C GLU A 138 32.80 -17.22 48.82
N ILE A 139 31.66 -17.91 48.72
CA ILE A 139 30.87 -18.31 49.90
C ILE A 139 31.67 -19.24 50.83
N ALA A 140 32.41 -20.20 50.27
CA ALA A 140 33.20 -21.13 51.07
C ALA A 140 34.43 -20.48 51.74
N GLU A 141 34.89 -19.34 51.23
CA GLU A 141 35.89 -18.50 51.87
C GLU A 141 35.27 -17.64 52.99
N GLU A 142 34.10 -17.04 52.74
CA GLU A 142 33.37 -16.22 53.72
C GLU A 142 32.90 -17.04 54.94
N GLU A 143 32.53 -18.32 54.78
CA GLU A 143 32.19 -19.20 55.92
C GLU A 143 33.40 -19.64 56.78
N LYS A 144 34.64 -19.46 56.29
CA LYS A 144 35.85 -19.79 57.05
C LYS A 144 36.42 -18.61 57.84
N GLU A 145 35.94 -17.40 57.57
CA GLU A 145 36.29 -16.17 58.30
C GLU A 145 35.38 -15.97 59.52
#